data_AF-A0A6A7MWI1-F1
#
_entry.id   AF-A0A6A7MWI1-F1
#
_cell.length_a   1.000
_cell.length_b   1.000
_cell.length_c   1.000
_cell.angle_alpha   90.00
_cell.angle_beta   90.00
_cell.angle_gamma   90.00
#
_symmetry.space_group_name_H-M   'P 1'
#
loop_
_entity.id
_entity.type
_entity.pdbx_description
1 polymer ?
#
loop_
_entity_poly.entity_id
_entity_poly.type
_entity_poly.pdbx_seq_one_letter_code
_entity_poly.pdbx_strand_id
1 'polypeptide(L)'
;MEDHTPSVSDKLSALREVVNVQIPATSARWEIFGTPEYKGGVPGPTDFTTLIAELQPADGAWFASQKETAGTSLIAPEAARPWLSDPFRRLLAEHKNTTADLSGLRDCRRYATTLKQSGSPVQGFVCGGGSRLLLYITLSSPQ
;
A
#
# COMPACT_ATOMS: atom_id res chain seq x y z
N MET A 1 -4.36 27.93 -2.03
CA MET A 1 -3.31 26.90 -2.13
C MET A 1 -4.01 25.62 -1.72
N GLU A 2 -4.51 24.86 -2.69
CA GLU A 2 -5.37 23.71 -2.44
C GLU A 2 -4.60 22.63 -1.69
N ASP A 3 -5.06 22.38 -0.47
CA ASP A 3 -4.63 21.30 0.40
C ASP A 3 -5.06 19.97 -0.23
N HIS A 4 -4.23 19.45 -1.13
CA HIS A 4 -4.43 18.14 -1.76
C HIS A 4 -4.00 17.04 -0.79
N THR A 5 -4.64 16.95 0.38
CA THR A 5 -4.61 15.70 1.13
C THR A 5 -5.31 14.65 0.26
N PRO A 6 -4.62 13.60 -0.25
CA PRO A 6 -5.24 12.67 -1.19
C PRO A 6 -6.39 11.98 -0.48
N SER A 7 -7.61 12.34 -0.84
CA SER A 7 -8.81 11.69 -0.32
C SER A 7 -8.88 10.28 -0.86
N VAL A 8 -9.35 9.35 -0.03
CA VAL A 8 -9.61 7.96 -0.44
C VAL A 8 -10.40 7.91 -1.76
N SER A 9 -10.00 7.03 -2.67
CA SER A 9 -10.53 6.90 -4.01
C SER A 9 -10.94 5.46 -4.31
N ASP A 10 -12.12 5.28 -4.91
CA ASP A 10 -12.60 3.98 -5.40
C ASP A 10 -12.29 3.73 -6.89
N LYS A 11 -11.56 4.66 -7.54
CA LYS A 11 -11.27 4.60 -8.97
C LYS A 11 -10.01 3.77 -9.22
N LEU A 12 -10.19 2.50 -9.62
CA LEU A 12 -9.07 1.63 -10.02
C LEU A 12 -8.28 2.18 -11.22
N SER A 13 -8.94 2.85 -12.18
CA SER A 13 -8.24 3.50 -13.29
C SER A 13 -7.28 4.57 -12.78
N ALA A 14 -7.69 5.39 -11.81
CA ALA A 14 -6.81 6.40 -11.21
C ALA A 14 -5.62 5.79 -10.47
N LEU A 15 -5.81 4.65 -9.77
CA LEU A 15 -4.68 3.91 -9.17
C LEU A 15 -3.66 3.47 -10.23
N ARG A 16 -4.15 3.01 -11.39
CA ARG A 16 -3.32 2.59 -12.53
C ARG A 16 -2.58 3.74 -13.21
N GLU A 17 -2.98 4.99 -12.99
CA GLU A 17 -2.25 6.18 -13.43
C GLU A 17 -1.14 6.60 -12.44
N VAL A 18 -1.14 6.08 -11.21
CA VAL A 18 -0.08 6.33 -10.22
C VAL A 18 1.03 5.28 -10.34
N VAL A 19 0.65 4.00 -10.28
CA VAL A 19 1.57 2.86 -10.29
C VAL A 19 1.19 1.86 -11.35
N ASN A 20 2.17 1.11 -11.86
CA ASN A 20 1.90 0.03 -12.79
C ASN A 20 1.30 -1.19 -12.06
N VAL A 21 -0.02 -1.19 -11.85
CA VAL A 21 -0.71 -2.29 -11.16
C VAL A 21 -0.69 -3.54 -12.03
N GLN A 22 0.13 -4.52 -11.66
CA GLN A 22 0.21 -5.83 -12.32
C GLN A 22 -0.88 -6.79 -11.85
N ILE A 23 -1.57 -6.44 -10.76
CA ILE A 23 -2.64 -7.23 -10.14
C ILE A 23 -3.90 -7.13 -11.02
N PRO A 24 -4.43 -8.25 -11.54
CA PRO A 24 -5.74 -8.27 -12.18
C PRO A 24 -6.82 -8.02 -11.12
N ALA A 25 -7.34 -6.79 -11.07
CA ALA A 25 -8.38 -6.37 -10.15
C ALA A 25 -9.58 -5.80 -10.89
N THR A 26 -10.78 -6.02 -10.36
CA THR A 26 -12.05 -5.47 -10.88
C THR A 26 -12.42 -4.16 -10.20
N SER A 27 -12.01 -3.97 -8.95
CA SER A 27 -12.21 -2.73 -8.20
C SER A 27 -11.08 -2.52 -7.20
N ALA A 28 -10.95 -1.28 -6.73
CA ALA A 28 -9.97 -0.88 -5.74
C ALA A 28 -10.53 0.25 -4.89
N ARG A 29 -10.20 0.27 -3.60
CA ARG A 29 -10.29 1.45 -2.74
C ARG A 29 -8.88 1.77 -2.25
N TRP A 30 -8.42 3.00 -2.44
CA TRP A 30 -7.01 3.33 -2.23
C TRP A 30 -6.79 4.77 -1.79
N GLU A 31 -5.63 5.01 -1.20
CA GLU A 31 -5.22 6.31 -0.68
C GLU A 31 -3.68 6.42 -0.74
N ILE A 32 -3.18 7.64 -0.94
CA ILE A 32 -1.77 7.97 -0.73
C ILE A 32 -1.69 8.92 0.44
N PHE A 33 -0.77 8.69 1.36
CA PHE A 33 -0.59 9.54 2.52
C PHE A 33 0.88 9.70 2.87
N GLY A 34 1.22 10.86 3.43
CA GLY A 34 2.53 11.14 4.02
C GLY A 34 2.54 10.80 5.50
N THR A 35 3.70 10.38 6.02
CA THR A 35 3.93 10.29 7.47
C THR A 35 5.17 11.09 7.88
N PRO A 36 5.08 11.93 8.93
CA PRO A 36 3.89 12.16 9.79
C PRO A 36 2.72 12.80 9.01
N GLU A 37 1.49 12.45 9.37
CA GLU A 37 0.30 13.10 8.78
C GLU A 37 0.32 14.57 9.18
N TYR A 38 0.71 15.40 8.23
CA TYR A 38 0.98 16.79 8.47
C TYR A 38 -0.33 17.57 8.69
N LYS A 39 -0.52 18.11 9.90
CA LYS A 39 -1.68 18.97 10.26
C LYS A 39 -1.33 20.47 10.37
N GLY A 40 -0.19 20.88 9.79
CA GLY A 40 0.34 22.25 9.81
C GLY A 40 1.78 22.31 10.38
N GLY A 41 2.68 23.08 9.74
CA GLY A 41 4.12 23.14 10.04
C GLY A 41 4.96 23.64 8.86
N VAL A 42 6.19 23.15 8.68
CA VAL A 42 6.92 23.09 7.39
C VAL A 42 7.27 21.61 7.22
N PRO A 43 6.98 20.94 6.08
CA PRO A 43 7.33 19.53 5.92
C PRO A 43 8.83 19.34 6.12
N GLY A 44 9.18 18.48 7.06
CA GLY A 44 10.57 18.11 7.31
C GLY A 44 11.04 17.15 6.22
N PRO A 45 12.34 17.02 5.95
CA PRO A 45 12.89 16.14 4.92
C PRO A 45 12.67 14.63 5.17
N THR A 46 11.92 14.25 6.21
CA THR A 46 11.74 12.88 6.70
C THR A 46 10.35 12.31 6.36
N ASP A 47 9.74 12.73 5.25
CA ASP A 47 8.38 12.31 4.90
C ASP A 47 8.38 10.96 4.16
N PHE A 48 7.75 9.95 4.77
CA PHE A 48 7.45 8.70 4.07
C PHE A 48 6.12 8.84 3.32
N THR A 49 6.14 8.64 2.00
CA THR A 49 4.90 8.59 1.21
C THR A 49 4.52 7.14 0.99
N THR A 50 3.32 6.77 1.41
CA THR A 50 2.81 5.40 1.32
C THR A 50 1.53 5.37 0.49
N LEU A 51 1.45 4.41 -0.43
CA LEU A 51 0.22 4.04 -1.11
C LEU A 51 -0.35 2.79 -0.44
N ILE A 52 -1.62 2.86 -0.08
CA ILE A 52 -2.38 1.71 0.40
C ILE A 52 -3.61 1.51 -0.46
N ALA A 53 -3.89 0.26 -0.82
CA ALA A 53 -5.08 -0.11 -1.56
C ALA A 53 -5.66 -1.43 -1.06
N GLU A 54 -6.99 -1.51 -1.03
CA GLU A 54 -7.71 -2.77 -0.93
C GLU A 54 -8.34 -3.08 -2.28
N LEU A 55 -7.99 -4.23 -2.85
CA LEU A 55 -8.33 -4.63 -4.20
C LEU A 55 -9.30 -5.81 -4.17
N GLN A 56 -10.29 -5.80 -5.07
CA GLN A 56 -11.03 -6.98 -5.44
C GLN A 56 -10.31 -7.64 -6.63
N PRO A 57 -9.59 -8.75 -6.43
CA PRO A 57 -8.96 -9.46 -7.54
C PRO A 57 -10.03 -10.02 -8.50
N ALA A 58 -9.70 -10.03 -9.80
CA ALA A 58 -10.52 -10.65 -10.84
C ALA A 58 -10.53 -12.18 -10.71
N ASP A 59 -9.40 -12.75 -10.28
CA ASP A 59 -9.24 -14.15 -9.92
C ASP A 59 -8.16 -14.32 -8.84
N GLY A 60 -8.12 -15.50 -8.20
CA GLY A 60 -7.09 -15.83 -7.22
C GLY A 60 -5.77 -16.35 -7.82
N ALA A 61 -5.70 -16.57 -9.14
CA ALA A 61 -4.57 -17.24 -9.77
C ALA A 61 -3.32 -16.35 -9.77
N TRP A 62 -3.49 -15.04 -10.00
CA TRP A 62 -2.37 -14.10 -9.93
C TRP A 62 -1.68 -14.14 -8.56
N PHE A 63 -2.45 -14.03 -7.48
CA PHE A 63 -1.90 -14.02 -6.11
C PHE A 63 -1.27 -15.38 -5.76
N ALA A 64 -1.93 -16.49 -6.11
CA ALA A 64 -1.40 -17.83 -5.89
C ALA A 64 -0.10 -18.11 -6.67
N SER A 65 0.11 -17.44 -7.80
CA SER A 65 1.35 -17.56 -8.59
C SER A 65 2.55 -16.84 -7.97
N GLN A 66 2.32 -15.89 -7.05
CA GLN A 66 3.38 -15.18 -6.36
C GLN A 66 4.03 -16.09 -5.32
N LYS A 67 5.35 -16.31 -5.44
CA LYS A 67 6.12 -17.20 -4.57
C LYS A 67 7.06 -16.46 -3.62
N GLU A 68 7.39 -15.22 -3.92
CA GLU A 68 8.31 -14.44 -3.08
C GLU A 68 7.61 -13.98 -1.81
N THR A 69 8.18 -14.35 -0.66
CA THR A 69 7.71 -13.90 0.66
C THR A 69 7.83 -12.39 0.80
N ALA A 70 6.91 -11.76 1.53
CA ALA A 70 6.86 -10.29 1.66
C ALA A 70 8.14 -9.62 2.17
N GLY A 71 8.98 -10.34 2.93
CA GLY A 71 10.18 -9.76 3.50
C GLY A 71 9.87 -8.81 4.65
N THR A 72 10.78 -7.88 4.87
CA THR A 72 10.65 -6.86 5.91
C THR A 72 10.14 -5.55 5.32
N SER A 73 9.21 -4.88 6.02
CA SER A 73 8.69 -3.56 5.60
C SER A 73 8.39 -2.67 6.80
N LEU A 74 8.70 -1.37 6.68
CA LEU A 74 8.26 -0.36 7.64
C LEU A 74 6.77 -0.10 7.44
N ILE A 75 5.99 -0.34 8.48
CA ILE A 75 4.55 -0.07 8.48
C ILE A 75 4.31 1.33 9.04
N ALA A 76 3.85 2.24 8.17
CA ALA A 76 3.60 3.63 8.52
C ALA A 76 2.53 3.73 9.63
N PRO A 77 2.67 4.68 10.57
CA PRO A 77 1.77 4.79 11.73
C PRO A 77 0.28 4.90 11.35
N GLU A 78 -0.02 5.55 10.22
CA GLU A 78 -1.39 5.79 9.77
C GLU A 78 -1.82 4.81 8.65
N ALA A 79 -1.11 3.69 8.51
CA ALA A 79 -1.44 2.66 7.51
C ALA A 79 -2.75 1.92 7.81
N ALA A 80 -3.14 1.78 9.08
CA ALA A 80 -4.35 1.08 9.49
C ALA A 80 -5.63 1.92 9.25
N ARG A 81 -5.89 2.26 7.99
CA ARG A 81 -7.01 3.13 7.58
C ARG A 81 -8.36 2.55 8.02
N PRO A 82 -9.30 3.39 8.48
CA PRO A 82 -10.60 2.92 8.98
C PRO A 82 -11.49 2.29 7.92
N TRP A 83 -11.23 2.58 6.63
CA TRP A 83 -11.98 2.03 5.51
C TRP A 83 -11.51 0.65 5.04
N LEU A 84 -10.35 0.18 5.53
CA LEU A 84 -9.87 -1.17 5.26
C LEU A 84 -10.76 -2.21 5.93
N SER A 85 -10.84 -3.37 5.32
CA SER A 85 -11.40 -4.57 5.96
C SER A 85 -10.64 -4.91 7.24
N ASP A 86 -11.38 -5.49 8.20
CA ASP A 86 -10.88 -5.77 9.54
C ASP A 86 -9.56 -6.57 9.57
N PRO A 87 -9.36 -7.64 8.75
CA PRO A 87 -8.11 -8.39 8.77
C PRO A 87 -6.90 -7.52 8.41
N PHE A 88 -7.03 -6.67 7.39
CA PHE A 88 -5.95 -5.81 6.93
C PHE A 88 -5.70 -4.64 7.88
N ARG A 89 -6.77 -4.06 8.43
CA ARG A 89 -6.66 -3.00 9.43
C ARG A 89 -5.93 -3.50 10.68
N ARG A 90 -6.26 -4.70 11.17
CA ARG A 90 -5.59 -5.32 12.32
C ARG A 90 -4.13 -5.61 12.04
N LEU A 91 -3.82 -6.25 10.90
CA LEU A 91 -2.45 -6.52 10.48
C LEU A 91 -1.58 -5.24 10.52
N LEU A 92 -2.07 -4.14 9.94
CA LEU A 92 -1.31 -2.89 9.91
C LEU A 92 -1.25 -2.20 11.28
N ALA A 93 -2.29 -2.33 12.11
CA ALA A 93 -2.32 -1.77 13.45
C ALA A 93 -1.37 -2.50 14.41
N GLU A 94 -1.29 -3.83 14.33
CA GLU A 94 -0.39 -4.67 15.14
C GLU A 94 1.08 -4.34 14.89
N HIS A 95 1.41 -3.95 13.65
CA HIS A 95 2.76 -3.58 13.24
C HIS A 95 2.98 -2.07 13.14
N LYS A 96 2.07 -1.23 13.66
CA LYS A 96 2.10 0.23 13.52
C LYS A 96 3.45 0.82 13.93
N ASN A 97 4.04 1.65 13.06
CA ASN A 97 5.29 2.36 13.32
C ASN A 97 6.47 1.42 13.65
N THR A 98 6.47 0.22 13.07
CA THR A 98 7.54 -0.76 13.24
C THR A 98 7.98 -1.34 11.90
N THR A 99 9.23 -1.81 11.88
CA THR A 99 9.77 -2.62 10.80
C THR A 99 9.34 -4.07 11.03
N ALA A 100 8.32 -4.52 10.30
CA ALA A 100 7.73 -5.84 10.46
C ALA A 100 8.33 -6.85 9.48
N ASP A 101 8.69 -8.03 9.97
CA ASP A 101 8.98 -9.19 9.11
C ASP A 101 7.68 -9.92 8.76
N LEU A 102 7.22 -9.71 7.53
CA LEU A 102 6.00 -10.32 7.00
C LEU A 102 6.29 -11.65 6.29
N SER A 103 7.54 -12.11 6.27
CA SER A 103 7.93 -13.35 5.58
C SER A 103 7.30 -14.59 6.21
N GLY A 104 7.04 -14.56 7.52
CA GLY A 104 6.36 -15.62 8.25
C GLY A 104 4.85 -15.70 7.97
N LEU A 105 4.26 -14.67 7.36
CA LEU A 105 2.84 -14.63 7.04
C LEU A 105 2.58 -15.31 5.70
N ARG A 106 1.92 -16.48 5.75
CA ARG A 106 1.61 -17.30 4.58
C ARG A 106 0.79 -16.58 3.51
N ASP A 107 0.08 -15.54 3.91
CA ASP A 107 -0.80 -14.77 3.03
C ASP A 107 -0.18 -13.45 2.59
N CYS A 108 1.12 -13.21 2.78
CA CYS A 108 1.78 -12.00 2.29
C CYS A 108 2.90 -12.32 1.29
N ARG A 109 2.99 -11.53 0.23
CA ARG A 109 3.93 -11.68 -0.88
C ARG A 109 4.62 -10.37 -1.16
N ARG A 110 5.88 -10.44 -1.62
CA ARG A 110 6.58 -9.23 -2.06
C ARG A 110 5.88 -8.68 -3.28
N TYR A 111 5.84 -7.35 -3.39
CA TYR A 111 5.36 -6.67 -4.58
C TYR A 111 6.30 -5.55 -4.99
N ALA A 112 6.74 -5.60 -6.25
CA ALA A 112 7.57 -4.58 -6.85
C ALA A 112 6.90 -4.08 -8.13
N THR A 113 6.90 -2.76 -8.32
CA THR A 113 6.33 -2.13 -9.51
C THR A 113 7.08 -0.83 -9.80
N THR A 114 6.57 -0.02 -10.73
CA THR A 114 7.09 1.29 -11.07
C THR A 114 6.01 2.35 -10.97
N LEU A 115 6.42 3.57 -10.64
CA LEU A 115 5.59 4.76 -10.80
C LEU A 115 5.32 4.99 -12.29
N LYS A 116 4.09 5.32 -12.66
CA LYS A 116 3.72 5.59 -14.05
C LYS A 116 4.38 6.85 -14.61
N GLN A 117 4.47 7.90 -13.79
CA GLN A 117 4.96 9.20 -14.23
C GLN A 117 6.48 9.22 -14.44
N SER A 118 7.24 8.66 -13.51
CA SER A 118 8.71 8.71 -13.54
C SER A 118 9.38 7.41 -13.99
N GLY A 119 8.64 6.28 -14.01
CA GLY A 119 9.22 4.95 -14.19
C GLY A 119 10.06 4.45 -13.01
N SER A 120 10.17 5.23 -11.93
CA SER A 120 10.98 4.88 -10.76
C SER A 120 10.47 3.58 -10.12
N PRO A 121 11.36 2.65 -9.74
CA PRO A 121 10.97 1.43 -9.05
C PRO A 121 10.46 1.77 -7.65
N VAL A 122 9.36 1.12 -7.26
CA VAL A 122 8.76 1.20 -5.93
C VAL A 122 8.43 -0.21 -5.46
N GLN A 123 8.43 -0.41 -4.15
CA GLN A 123 8.28 -1.73 -3.56
C GLN A 123 7.38 -1.70 -2.33
N GLY A 124 6.90 -2.90 -1.98
CA GLY A 124 6.19 -3.18 -0.76
C GLY A 124 5.69 -4.61 -0.80
N PHE A 125 4.44 -4.82 -0.42
CA PHE A 125 3.87 -6.14 -0.29
C PHE A 125 2.39 -6.18 -0.65
N VAL A 126 1.92 -7.38 -0.94
CA VAL A 126 0.50 -7.69 -1.10
C VAL A 126 0.14 -8.79 -0.11
N CYS A 127 -0.96 -8.61 0.64
CA CYS A 127 -1.49 -9.64 1.51
C CYS A 127 -2.90 -10.08 1.08
N GLY A 128 -3.16 -11.38 1.09
CA GLY A 128 -4.49 -11.96 0.88
C GLY A 128 -5.32 -11.96 2.15
N GLY A 129 -6.62 -11.69 2.01
CA GLY A 129 -7.58 -11.70 3.12
C GLY A 129 -8.95 -12.10 2.61
N GLY A 130 -9.22 -13.41 2.57
CA GLY A 130 -10.44 -13.96 1.99
C GLY A 130 -10.51 -13.66 0.48
N SER A 131 -11.52 -12.89 0.06
CA SER A 131 -11.73 -12.53 -1.36
C SER A 131 -11.07 -11.21 -1.77
N ARG A 132 -10.28 -10.57 -0.90
CA ARG A 132 -9.65 -9.27 -1.15
C ARG A 132 -8.14 -9.35 -1.01
N LEU A 133 -7.46 -8.37 -1.59
CA LEU A 133 -6.02 -8.18 -1.46
C LEU A 133 -5.73 -6.81 -0.85
N LEU A 134 -4.85 -6.75 0.14
CA LEU A 134 -4.20 -5.53 0.58
C LEU A 134 -2.97 -5.31 -0.29
N LEU A 135 -2.80 -4.12 -0.84
CA LEU A 135 -1.58 -3.65 -1.48
C LEU A 135 -1.01 -2.50 -0.65
N TYR A 136 0.26 -2.62 -0.27
CA TYR A 136 1.00 -1.60 0.46
C TYR A 136 2.30 -1.30 -0.29
N ILE A 137 2.55 -0.05 -0.65
CA ILE A 137 3.74 0.37 -1.38
C ILE A 137 4.33 1.62 -0.72
N THR A 138 5.63 1.61 -0.48
CA THR A 138 6.39 2.81 -0.13
C THR A 138 6.78 3.53 -1.42
N LEU A 139 6.20 4.71 -1.66
CA LEU A 139 6.46 5.52 -2.85
C LEU A 139 7.73 6.38 -2.70
N SER A 140 8.00 6.84 -1.48
CA SER A 140 9.22 7.54 -1.12
C SER A 140 9.58 7.27 0.34
N SER A 141 10.88 7.22 0.63
CA SER A 141 11.44 7.19 1.98
C SER A 141 12.49 8.30 2.12
N PRO A 142 12.80 8.76 3.33
CA PRO A 142 13.95 9.64 3.56
C PRO A 142 15.22 8.96 3.03
N GLN A 143 16.06 9.72 2.33
CA GLN A 143 17.42 9.29 1.94
C GLN A 143 18.38 9.43 3.12
#